data_AF-A0A2V4CVC3-F1
#
_entry.id   AF-A0A2V4CVC3-F1
#
_cell.length_a   1.000
_cell.length_b   1.000
_cell.length_c   1.000
_cell.angle_alpha   90.00
_cell.angle_beta   90.00
_cell.angle_gamma   90.00
#
_symmetry.space_group_name_H-M   'P 1'
#
loop_
_entity.id
_entity.type
_entity.pdbx_description
1 polymer ?
#
loop_
_entity_poly.entity_id
_entity_poly.type
_entity_poly.pdbx_seq_one_letter_code
_entity_poly.pdbx_strand_id
1 'polypeptide(L)'
;RTGVNNDIINNIANSNKKGLYFTHVSTGNNIVNLSINGSTGDAIYFGNAGDDNNNFTNVSITHTNSSHFAINFAFAGIDGSYFIDDYFIENYSFAGLGGKVNFKNSTFGTISFLSAINGSGTNFTNDVRIDNNSIIVESGNNFELNKPANITLLGSPGAGISDPQIHKDGQFCNDCFNFTALSAATVIFNVTGFSKYKIGEKNIVPTTPTPEINSTDGTNKTDEDLHCFDTVIDPDGGSLNVTVEWYQNLTLNLTMDFNNSYANNSFFSATLAYGNTTKGDSWTCGMRLFDGSNYSIQGNTSIEVNITNTIPPSPTLTSPAHASSTTDRTPTFSWNANLDADGDSLTFELNVTLIASSSCVDPSRHIKSISGLNHELSSELLCFYDNLDYYNWSARAYDGEGYGSWTSFRAINISSEVAISLPNSTIEFMTLEQFGTNDTSDDSPLPFLLQNDGNSFINVTIKSSDLWKTDSNPTSNYQFKVDNYSLENYSFNWGLSNTSYENIPPLSAPSLAVCLLNYTNATDTAEIDIKITLPVDEGSAIRNSTIVFSATLAE
;
A
#
# COMPACT_ATOMS: atom_id res chain seq x y z
N ARG A 1 -25.97 -76.22 -17.94
CA ARG A 1 -26.64 -76.05 -19.25
C ARG A 1 -28.08 -75.75 -18.94
N THR A 2 -28.55 -74.55 -19.27
CA THR A 2 -29.93 -74.14 -19.05
C THR A 2 -30.74 -74.30 -20.34
N GLY A 3 -32.06 -74.37 -20.22
CA GLY A 3 -33.00 -74.35 -21.34
C GLY A 3 -33.86 -73.09 -21.29
N VAL A 4 -35.13 -73.21 -21.69
CA VAL A 4 -36.12 -72.12 -21.65
C VAL A 4 -36.98 -72.23 -20.38
N ASN A 5 -37.26 -71.11 -19.72
CA ASN A 5 -38.16 -71.00 -18.54
C ASN A 5 -37.80 -71.92 -17.35
N ASN A 6 -36.52 -71.96 -16.95
CA ASN A 6 -36.09 -72.75 -15.78
C ASN A 6 -36.01 -71.89 -14.52
N ASP A 7 -36.32 -72.50 -13.37
CA ASP A 7 -36.04 -71.96 -12.05
C ASP A 7 -34.79 -72.65 -11.45
N ILE A 8 -33.74 -71.87 -11.17
CA ILE A 8 -32.49 -72.34 -10.59
C ILE A 8 -32.31 -71.65 -9.24
N ILE A 9 -32.61 -72.35 -8.15
CA ILE A 9 -32.75 -71.75 -6.81
C ILE A 9 -31.77 -72.39 -5.82
N ASN A 10 -31.11 -71.56 -4.99
CA ASN A 10 -30.24 -71.97 -3.87
C ASN A 10 -29.06 -72.86 -4.28
N ASN A 11 -28.26 -72.40 -5.24
CA ASN A 11 -27.12 -73.17 -5.74
C ASN A 11 -25.80 -72.57 -5.26
N ILE A 12 -24.87 -73.43 -4.83
CA ILE A 12 -23.49 -73.05 -4.50
C ILE A 12 -22.57 -73.81 -5.45
N ALA A 13 -21.82 -73.08 -6.27
CA ALA A 13 -20.83 -73.63 -7.18
C ALA A 13 -19.42 -73.25 -6.71
N ASN A 14 -18.78 -74.17 -5.97
CA ASN A 14 -17.34 -74.11 -5.66
C ASN A 14 -16.56 -74.71 -6.84
N SER A 15 -16.52 -73.99 -7.95
CA SER A 15 -16.09 -74.59 -9.20
C SER A 15 -14.59 -74.37 -9.43
N ASN A 16 -13.75 -75.37 -9.17
CA ASN A 16 -12.44 -75.49 -9.83
C ASN A 16 -12.55 -75.68 -11.37
N LYS A 17 -13.73 -75.38 -11.97
CA LYS A 17 -14.17 -75.53 -13.37
C LYS A 17 -15.19 -74.42 -13.73
N LYS A 18 -15.90 -74.56 -14.84
CA LYS A 18 -16.95 -73.65 -15.36
C LYS A 18 -18.16 -73.52 -14.40
N GLY A 19 -18.69 -72.30 -14.23
CA GLY A 19 -19.93 -72.01 -13.48
C GLY A 19 -21.21 -72.25 -14.29
N LEU A 20 -22.03 -71.22 -14.50
CA LEU A 20 -23.30 -71.27 -15.25
C LEU A 20 -23.09 -70.92 -16.74
N TYR A 21 -23.28 -71.89 -17.63
CA TYR A 21 -23.12 -71.70 -19.08
C TYR A 21 -24.42 -71.92 -19.84
N PHE A 22 -24.79 -70.91 -20.61
CA PHE A 22 -25.88 -70.95 -21.59
C PHE A 22 -25.30 -71.41 -22.93
N THR A 23 -25.35 -72.74 -23.15
CA THR A 23 -24.72 -73.39 -24.31
C THR A 23 -25.67 -73.57 -25.50
N HIS A 24 -26.94 -73.24 -25.33
CA HIS A 24 -27.97 -73.11 -26.36
C HIS A 24 -28.78 -71.85 -26.02
N VAL A 25 -29.65 -71.40 -26.94
CA VAL A 25 -30.57 -70.27 -26.71
C VAL A 25 -31.40 -70.52 -25.45
N SER A 26 -31.11 -69.77 -24.41
CA SER A 26 -31.69 -69.89 -23.07
C SER A 26 -32.43 -68.62 -22.69
N THR A 27 -33.76 -68.63 -22.75
CA THR A 27 -34.58 -67.45 -22.45
C THR A 27 -35.52 -67.68 -21.27
N GLY A 28 -35.85 -66.60 -20.54
CA GLY A 28 -36.90 -66.63 -19.52
C GLY A 28 -36.52 -67.39 -18.25
N ASN A 29 -35.23 -67.64 -17.99
CA ASN A 29 -34.80 -68.35 -16.81
C ASN A 29 -34.77 -67.42 -15.59
N ASN A 30 -34.99 -68.00 -14.42
CA ASN A 30 -34.99 -67.31 -13.13
C ASN A 30 -33.97 -67.99 -12.21
N ILE A 31 -32.90 -67.26 -11.88
CA ILE A 31 -31.76 -67.72 -11.11
C ILE A 31 -31.77 -66.98 -9.78
N VAL A 32 -32.00 -67.69 -8.67
CA VAL A 32 -32.21 -67.09 -7.35
C VAL A 32 -31.24 -67.71 -6.34
N ASN A 33 -30.58 -66.87 -5.53
CA ASN A 33 -29.64 -67.29 -4.49
C ASN A 33 -28.52 -68.19 -5.05
N LEU A 34 -27.79 -67.69 -6.06
CA LEU A 34 -26.64 -68.37 -6.66
C LEU A 34 -25.34 -67.81 -6.10
N SER A 35 -24.49 -68.67 -5.55
CA SER A 35 -23.13 -68.31 -5.14
C SER A 35 -22.11 -69.08 -5.98
N ILE A 36 -21.20 -68.37 -6.65
CA ILE A 36 -20.06 -68.95 -7.39
C ILE A 36 -18.77 -68.44 -6.75
N ASN A 37 -17.87 -69.36 -6.41
CA ASN A 37 -16.57 -69.01 -5.84
C ASN A 37 -15.44 -69.79 -6.53
N GLY A 38 -14.37 -69.09 -6.94
CA GLY A 38 -13.14 -69.71 -7.44
C GLY A 38 -13.19 -70.24 -8.86
N SER A 39 -14.03 -69.67 -9.74
CA SER A 39 -14.20 -70.21 -11.11
C SER A 39 -12.91 -70.13 -11.93
N THR A 40 -12.51 -71.25 -12.56
CA THR A 40 -11.33 -71.31 -13.43
C THR A 40 -11.61 -70.92 -14.89
N GLY A 41 -12.86 -70.65 -15.23
CA GLY A 41 -13.32 -70.10 -16.52
C GLY A 41 -14.27 -68.93 -16.28
N ASP A 42 -15.02 -68.49 -17.30
CA ASP A 42 -16.08 -67.50 -17.08
C ASP A 42 -17.11 -68.08 -16.09
N ALA A 43 -17.53 -67.30 -15.10
CA ALA A 43 -18.40 -67.80 -14.03
C ALA A 43 -19.85 -67.90 -14.49
N ILE A 44 -20.39 -66.86 -15.12
CA ILE A 44 -21.64 -66.89 -15.88
C ILE A 44 -21.34 -66.53 -17.33
N TYR A 45 -21.65 -67.43 -18.25
CA TYR A 45 -21.37 -67.30 -19.67
C TYR A 45 -22.63 -67.37 -20.51
N PHE A 46 -22.92 -66.30 -21.24
CA PHE A 46 -23.98 -66.21 -22.24
C PHE A 46 -23.39 -66.46 -23.62
N GLY A 47 -23.76 -67.60 -24.20
CA GLY A 47 -23.04 -68.17 -25.33
C GLY A 47 -23.77 -68.08 -26.66
N ASN A 48 -24.97 -67.52 -26.72
CA ASN A 48 -25.77 -67.45 -27.93
C ASN A 48 -26.51 -66.11 -28.05
N ALA A 49 -26.72 -65.65 -29.29
CA ALA A 49 -27.71 -64.61 -29.56
C ALA A 49 -29.12 -65.17 -29.22
N GLY A 50 -29.86 -64.47 -28.35
CA GLY A 50 -31.17 -64.92 -27.85
C GLY A 50 -31.17 -65.52 -26.44
N ASP A 51 -30.06 -65.44 -25.69
CA ASP A 51 -30.03 -65.74 -24.25
C ASP A 51 -30.76 -64.67 -23.41
N ASP A 52 -31.97 -64.30 -23.84
CA ASP A 52 -32.73 -63.12 -23.43
C ASP A 52 -33.58 -63.35 -22.18
N ASN A 53 -34.01 -62.26 -21.54
CA ASN A 53 -35.02 -62.29 -20.48
C ASN A 53 -34.66 -63.24 -19.31
N ASN A 54 -33.38 -63.32 -18.94
CA ASN A 54 -32.93 -64.12 -17.81
C ASN A 54 -32.79 -63.24 -16.57
N ASN A 55 -33.41 -63.65 -15.46
CA ASN A 55 -33.43 -62.90 -14.22
C ASN A 55 -32.46 -63.55 -13.23
N PHE A 56 -31.57 -62.74 -12.68
CA PHE A 56 -30.62 -63.09 -11.63
C PHE A 56 -31.05 -62.35 -10.37
N THR A 57 -31.22 -63.05 -9.26
CA THR A 57 -31.63 -62.48 -7.99
C THR A 57 -30.77 -62.99 -6.86
N ASN A 58 -30.16 -62.08 -6.11
CA ASN A 58 -29.26 -62.41 -5.00
C ASN A 58 -28.14 -63.37 -5.43
N VAL A 59 -27.44 -62.99 -6.50
CA VAL A 59 -26.28 -63.69 -7.05
C VAL A 59 -24.99 -63.06 -6.55
N SER A 60 -24.03 -63.91 -6.19
CA SER A 60 -22.69 -63.51 -5.74
C SER A 60 -21.61 -64.32 -6.45
N ILE A 61 -20.61 -63.65 -7.01
CA ILE A 61 -19.53 -64.26 -7.81
C ILE A 61 -18.18 -63.69 -7.40
N THR A 62 -17.37 -64.51 -6.74
CA THR A 62 -16.05 -64.09 -6.21
C THR A 62 -14.92 -65.01 -6.66
N HIS A 63 -13.71 -64.46 -6.68
CA HIS A 63 -12.47 -65.15 -7.06
C HIS A 63 -12.55 -65.81 -8.45
N THR A 64 -13.11 -65.11 -9.44
CA THR A 64 -13.04 -65.58 -10.83
C THR A 64 -11.61 -65.48 -11.34
N ASN A 65 -11.14 -66.45 -12.12
CA ASN A 65 -9.81 -66.40 -12.71
C ASN A 65 -9.62 -65.11 -13.52
N SER A 66 -8.49 -64.43 -13.34
CA SER A 66 -8.21 -63.12 -13.94
C SER A 66 -8.15 -63.10 -15.48
N SER A 67 -8.04 -64.26 -16.14
CA SER A 67 -8.11 -64.40 -17.60
C SER A 67 -9.54 -64.58 -18.13
N HIS A 68 -10.54 -64.57 -17.24
CA HIS A 68 -11.95 -64.84 -17.51
C HIS A 68 -12.84 -63.82 -16.80
N PHE A 69 -14.15 -63.80 -17.09
CA PHE A 69 -15.09 -62.85 -16.51
C PHE A 69 -16.09 -63.50 -15.55
N ALA A 70 -16.44 -62.81 -14.46
CA ALA A 70 -17.54 -63.21 -13.58
C ALA A 70 -18.86 -63.25 -14.37
N ILE A 71 -19.08 -62.27 -15.25
CA ILE A 71 -20.19 -62.26 -16.22
C ILE A 71 -19.63 -62.01 -17.62
N ASN A 72 -19.86 -62.95 -18.54
CA ASN A 72 -19.44 -62.84 -19.94
C ASN A 72 -20.65 -62.94 -20.88
N PHE A 73 -21.02 -61.82 -21.49
CA PHE A 73 -21.94 -61.75 -22.61
C PHE A 73 -21.12 -61.87 -23.91
N ALA A 74 -20.96 -63.09 -24.41
CA ALA A 74 -20.07 -63.36 -25.54
C ALA A 74 -20.66 -62.98 -26.91
N PHE A 75 -21.97 -62.70 -26.97
CA PHE A 75 -22.70 -62.33 -28.18
C PHE A 75 -23.50 -61.05 -27.99
N ALA A 76 -23.71 -60.32 -29.08
CA ALA A 76 -24.55 -59.13 -29.10
C ALA A 76 -26.05 -59.48 -29.19
N GLY A 77 -26.90 -58.55 -28.75
CA GLY A 77 -28.36 -58.66 -28.82
C GLY A 77 -28.97 -59.55 -27.73
N ILE A 78 -28.27 -59.71 -26.60
CA ILE A 78 -28.82 -60.37 -25.42
C ILE A 78 -29.59 -59.33 -24.59
N ASP A 79 -30.91 -59.40 -24.61
CA ASP A 79 -31.79 -58.33 -24.15
C ASP A 79 -32.76 -58.80 -23.05
N GLY A 80 -33.25 -57.85 -22.23
CA GLY A 80 -34.33 -58.07 -21.27
C GLY A 80 -33.94 -58.75 -19.96
N SER A 81 -32.70 -59.20 -19.82
CA SER A 81 -32.21 -59.82 -18.58
C SER A 81 -32.15 -58.83 -17.40
N TYR A 82 -32.45 -59.28 -16.19
CA TYR A 82 -32.41 -58.50 -14.95
C TYR A 82 -31.33 -59.01 -14.01
N PHE A 83 -30.59 -58.08 -13.39
CA PHE A 83 -29.74 -58.32 -12.22
C PHE A 83 -30.39 -57.66 -11.00
N ILE A 84 -30.80 -58.44 -10.01
CA ILE A 84 -31.73 -58.03 -8.94
C ILE A 84 -31.10 -58.31 -7.58
N ASP A 85 -30.83 -57.27 -6.79
CA ASP A 85 -30.24 -57.43 -5.45
C ASP A 85 -28.98 -58.31 -5.49
N ASP A 86 -28.20 -58.22 -6.56
CA ASP A 86 -26.98 -59.01 -6.76
C ASP A 86 -25.80 -58.29 -6.10
N TYR A 87 -25.03 -59.02 -5.28
CA TYR A 87 -23.96 -58.45 -4.46
C TYR A 87 -22.65 -59.20 -4.73
N PHE A 88 -21.55 -58.46 -4.85
CA PHE A 88 -20.21 -58.99 -5.06
C PHE A 88 -20.10 -59.77 -6.38
N ILE A 89 -20.32 -59.09 -7.50
CA ILE A 89 -19.94 -59.54 -8.83
C ILE A 89 -18.68 -58.77 -9.22
N GLU A 90 -17.60 -59.50 -9.46
CA GLU A 90 -16.30 -58.96 -9.88
C GLU A 90 -16.33 -58.49 -11.35
N ASN A 91 -15.41 -58.94 -12.18
CA ASN A 91 -15.24 -58.43 -13.53
C ASN A 91 -16.32 -58.93 -14.50
N TYR A 92 -16.60 -58.15 -15.54
CA TYR A 92 -17.64 -58.45 -16.51
C TYR A 92 -17.24 -58.00 -17.90
N SER A 93 -17.89 -58.59 -18.91
CA SER A 93 -17.74 -58.20 -20.30
C SER A 93 -19.06 -58.30 -21.05
N PHE A 94 -19.42 -57.23 -21.74
CA PHE A 94 -20.49 -57.15 -22.74
C PHE A 94 -19.86 -57.01 -24.13
N ALA A 95 -19.72 -58.14 -24.85
CA ALA A 95 -19.02 -58.19 -26.12
C ALA A 95 -19.86 -57.64 -27.30
N GLY A 96 -19.17 -57.28 -28.38
CA GLY A 96 -19.79 -56.85 -29.63
C GLY A 96 -20.63 -55.56 -29.50
N LEU A 97 -21.83 -55.57 -30.08
CA LEU A 97 -22.80 -54.46 -29.94
C LEU A 97 -23.50 -54.47 -28.56
N GLY A 98 -23.19 -55.43 -27.69
CA GLY A 98 -23.70 -55.46 -26.31
C GLY A 98 -25.11 -56.03 -26.17
N GLY A 99 -25.73 -55.78 -25.02
CA GLY A 99 -27.07 -56.25 -24.68
C GLY A 99 -27.86 -55.26 -23.84
N LYS A 100 -29.20 -55.26 -23.95
CA LYS A 100 -30.10 -54.38 -23.18
C LYS A 100 -30.47 -55.03 -21.86
N VAL A 101 -29.69 -54.78 -20.83
CA VAL A 101 -29.90 -55.36 -19.49
C VAL A 101 -30.58 -54.37 -18.54
N ASN A 102 -31.15 -54.90 -17.46
CA ASN A 102 -31.79 -54.12 -16.40
C ASN A 102 -31.12 -54.43 -15.06
N PHE A 103 -31.05 -53.42 -14.19
CA PHE A 103 -30.53 -53.56 -12.85
C PHE A 103 -31.59 -53.15 -11.86
N LYS A 104 -31.75 -53.90 -10.77
CA LYS A 104 -32.75 -53.61 -9.76
C LYS A 104 -32.17 -53.80 -8.37
N ASN A 105 -32.43 -52.84 -7.52
CA ASN A 105 -32.40 -53.02 -6.08
C ASN A 105 -33.86 -52.97 -5.62
N SER A 106 -34.38 -54.07 -5.08
CA SER A 106 -35.80 -54.18 -4.72
C SER A 106 -36.23 -53.17 -3.66
N THR A 107 -35.29 -52.56 -2.93
CA THR A 107 -35.55 -51.52 -1.94
C THR A 107 -35.48 -50.12 -2.56
N PHE A 108 -34.47 -49.86 -3.40
CA PHE A 108 -34.12 -48.49 -3.80
C PHE A 108 -34.49 -48.10 -5.22
N GLY A 109 -34.59 -49.03 -6.17
CA GLY A 109 -34.90 -48.63 -7.54
C GLY A 109 -34.56 -49.62 -8.64
N THR A 110 -34.68 -49.15 -9.87
CA THR A 110 -34.41 -49.92 -11.08
C THR A 110 -33.81 -49.03 -12.15
N ILE A 111 -32.84 -49.57 -12.87
CA ILE A 111 -32.26 -49.02 -14.09
C ILE A 111 -32.69 -49.92 -15.25
N SER A 112 -33.38 -49.34 -16.22
CA SER A 112 -33.79 -50.02 -17.44
C SER A 112 -33.17 -49.32 -18.64
N PHE A 113 -32.05 -49.85 -19.12
CA PHE A 113 -31.37 -49.34 -20.30
C PHE A 113 -32.31 -49.33 -21.50
N LEU A 114 -32.27 -48.28 -22.32
CA LEU A 114 -33.08 -48.10 -23.53
C LEU A 114 -32.36 -48.57 -24.78
N SER A 115 -31.03 -48.62 -24.75
CA SER A 115 -30.16 -49.20 -25.77
C SER A 115 -29.24 -50.26 -25.17
N ALA A 116 -28.68 -51.12 -26.02
CA ALA A 116 -27.68 -52.10 -25.60
C ALA A 116 -26.47 -51.42 -24.93
N ILE A 117 -26.05 -51.93 -23.78
CA ILE A 117 -24.77 -51.59 -23.16
C ILE A 117 -23.69 -52.52 -23.69
N ASN A 118 -22.52 -51.96 -23.96
CA ASN A 118 -21.32 -52.71 -24.26
C ASN A 118 -20.23 -52.33 -23.24
N GLY A 119 -19.06 -52.97 -23.31
CA GLY A 119 -17.92 -52.63 -22.44
C GLY A 119 -17.59 -53.69 -21.40
N SER A 120 -16.49 -53.50 -20.69
CA SER A 120 -15.97 -54.45 -19.70
C SER A 120 -15.42 -53.70 -18.50
N GLY A 121 -15.60 -54.25 -17.30
CA GLY A 121 -15.11 -53.65 -16.06
C GLY A 121 -14.57 -54.70 -15.10
N THR A 122 -13.90 -54.24 -14.04
CA THR A 122 -13.28 -55.12 -13.05
C THR A 122 -14.17 -55.40 -11.84
N ASN A 123 -15.25 -54.63 -11.66
CA ASN A 123 -16.17 -54.79 -10.55
C ASN A 123 -17.59 -54.32 -10.92
N PHE A 124 -18.44 -55.25 -11.34
CA PHE A 124 -19.80 -54.98 -11.82
C PHE A 124 -20.69 -54.35 -10.74
N THR A 125 -20.61 -54.89 -9.51
CA THR A 125 -21.40 -54.36 -8.38
C THR A 125 -20.96 -52.95 -8.00
N ASN A 126 -19.68 -52.62 -8.17
CA ASN A 126 -19.23 -51.25 -7.99
C ASN A 126 -19.63 -50.37 -9.17
N ASP A 127 -19.53 -50.86 -10.40
CA ASP A 127 -19.79 -50.03 -11.58
C ASP A 127 -21.27 -49.67 -11.76
N VAL A 128 -22.20 -50.42 -11.15
CA VAL A 128 -23.64 -50.11 -11.13
C VAL A 128 -24.18 -50.18 -9.71
N ARG A 129 -24.56 -49.03 -9.15
CA ARG A 129 -25.06 -48.89 -7.78
C ARG A 129 -26.41 -48.18 -7.75
N ILE A 130 -27.33 -48.70 -6.94
CA ILE A 130 -28.66 -48.15 -6.71
C ILE A 130 -28.81 -48.01 -5.19
N ASP A 131 -28.77 -46.78 -4.70
CA ASP A 131 -28.81 -46.41 -3.28
C ASP A 131 -30.07 -45.59 -2.98
N ASN A 132 -30.29 -45.27 -1.70
CA ASN A 132 -31.40 -44.40 -1.28
C ASN A 132 -31.31 -43.02 -1.96
N ASN A 133 -32.25 -42.73 -2.87
CA ASN A 133 -32.31 -41.49 -3.65
C ASN A 133 -31.11 -41.28 -4.62
N SER A 134 -30.32 -42.29 -4.96
CA SER A 134 -29.29 -42.10 -5.99
C SER A 134 -28.94 -43.35 -6.76
N ILE A 135 -28.53 -43.15 -8.01
CA ILE A 135 -28.05 -44.20 -8.90
C ILE A 135 -26.71 -43.76 -9.49
N ILE A 136 -25.79 -44.70 -9.58
CA ILE A 136 -24.47 -44.47 -10.16
C ILE A 136 -24.20 -45.57 -11.16
N VAL A 137 -23.83 -45.18 -12.38
CA VAL A 137 -23.21 -46.07 -13.36
C VAL A 137 -21.86 -45.45 -13.73
N GLU A 138 -20.77 -46.15 -13.42
CA GLU A 138 -19.39 -45.66 -13.58
C GLU A 138 -18.98 -45.64 -15.07
N SER A 139 -19.42 -44.61 -15.79
CA SER A 139 -19.17 -44.45 -17.22
C SER A 139 -17.87 -43.71 -17.56
N GLY A 140 -17.17 -43.14 -16.57
CA GLY A 140 -15.93 -42.39 -16.79
C GLY A 140 -14.75 -43.26 -17.25
N ASN A 141 -14.66 -44.49 -16.73
CA ASN A 141 -13.64 -45.48 -17.13
C ASN A 141 -14.20 -46.55 -18.08
N ASN A 142 -15.53 -46.66 -18.19
CA ASN A 142 -16.23 -47.63 -19.06
C ASN A 142 -17.29 -46.88 -19.88
N PHE A 143 -16.84 -46.11 -20.85
CA PHE A 143 -17.67 -45.19 -21.64
C PHE A 143 -18.80 -45.91 -22.39
N GLU A 144 -18.64 -47.20 -22.63
CA GLU A 144 -19.61 -48.05 -23.27
C GLU A 144 -20.86 -48.36 -22.41
N LEU A 145 -20.81 -48.09 -21.10
CA LEU A 145 -22.00 -48.08 -20.22
C LEU A 145 -22.79 -46.77 -20.29
N ASN A 146 -22.25 -45.71 -20.91
CA ASN A 146 -22.91 -44.42 -21.06
C ASN A 146 -24.03 -44.48 -22.10
N LYS A 147 -25.18 -45.03 -21.72
CA LYS A 147 -26.34 -45.26 -22.59
C LYS A 147 -27.61 -44.64 -22.02
N PRO A 148 -28.63 -44.32 -22.84
CA PRO A 148 -29.91 -43.87 -22.33
C PRO A 148 -30.63 -44.96 -21.52
N ALA A 149 -31.40 -44.55 -20.52
CA ALA A 149 -32.20 -45.44 -19.69
C ALA A 149 -33.42 -44.76 -19.07
N ASN A 150 -34.38 -45.59 -18.69
CA ASN A 150 -35.39 -45.23 -17.70
C ASN A 150 -34.89 -45.63 -16.31
N ILE A 151 -35.01 -44.69 -15.38
CA ILE A 151 -34.66 -44.84 -13.98
C ILE A 151 -35.95 -44.81 -13.16
N THR A 152 -36.05 -45.71 -12.19
CA THR A 152 -37.07 -45.70 -11.14
C THR A 152 -36.38 -45.66 -9.79
N LEU A 153 -36.70 -44.67 -8.96
CA LEU A 153 -36.27 -44.58 -7.56
C LEU A 153 -37.48 -44.81 -6.65
N LEU A 154 -37.30 -45.61 -5.61
CA LEU A 154 -38.34 -46.01 -4.66
C LEU A 154 -38.09 -45.35 -3.29
N GLY A 155 -39.12 -45.35 -2.44
CA GLY A 155 -38.98 -44.93 -1.04
C GLY A 155 -39.07 -43.42 -0.81
N SER A 156 -39.79 -42.68 -1.67
CA SER A 156 -39.93 -41.21 -1.58
C SER A 156 -38.57 -40.48 -1.66
N PRO A 157 -37.83 -40.62 -2.78
CA PRO A 157 -36.48 -40.11 -2.91
C PRO A 157 -36.35 -38.59 -2.70
N GLY A 158 -37.40 -37.81 -3.00
CA GLY A 158 -37.46 -36.37 -2.74
C GLY A 158 -37.96 -35.96 -1.35
N ALA A 159 -38.11 -36.89 -0.40
CA ALA A 159 -38.63 -36.56 0.93
C ALA A 159 -37.70 -35.59 1.69
N GLY A 160 -38.28 -34.52 2.23
CA GLY A 160 -37.53 -33.47 2.94
C GLY A 160 -36.90 -32.40 2.05
N ILE A 161 -37.13 -32.46 0.73
CA ILE A 161 -36.69 -31.48 -0.26
C ILE A 161 -37.89 -30.58 -0.62
N SER A 162 -37.70 -29.26 -0.58
CA SER A 162 -38.79 -28.29 -0.76
C SER A 162 -39.15 -28.09 -2.24
N ASP A 163 -38.16 -27.92 -3.12
CA ASP A 163 -38.29 -27.83 -4.58
C ASP A 163 -37.35 -28.88 -5.24
N PRO A 164 -37.77 -30.15 -5.37
CA PRO A 164 -36.91 -31.23 -5.83
C PRO A 164 -36.60 -31.16 -7.34
N GLN A 165 -35.35 -31.47 -7.69
CA GLN A 165 -34.84 -31.57 -9.06
C GLN A 165 -33.96 -32.82 -9.26
N ILE A 166 -33.82 -33.27 -10.50
CA ILE A 166 -32.87 -34.33 -10.85
C ILE A 166 -31.49 -33.72 -11.02
N HIS A 167 -30.52 -34.18 -10.24
CA HIS A 167 -29.13 -33.78 -10.35
C HIS A 167 -28.34 -34.86 -11.08
N LYS A 168 -27.50 -34.44 -12.02
CA LYS A 168 -26.48 -35.24 -12.71
C LYS A 168 -25.10 -34.76 -12.24
N ASP A 169 -24.32 -35.66 -11.64
CA ASP A 169 -22.98 -35.36 -11.12
C ASP A 169 -22.94 -34.17 -10.14
N GLY A 170 -24.04 -33.98 -9.40
CA GLY A 170 -24.20 -32.92 -8.40
C GLY A 170 -24.92 -31.66 -8.90
N GLN A 171 -25.07 -31.49 -10.22
CA GLN A 171 -25.64 -30.29 -10.86
C GLN A 171 -27.02 -30.56 -11.45
N PHE A 172 -27.83 -29.52 -11.70
CA PHE A 172 -29.15 -29.67 -12.32
C PHE A 172 -29.06 -30.39 -13.69
N CYS A 173 -29.86 -31.44 -13.87
CA CYS A 173 -29.90 -32.21 -15.10
C CYS A 173 -30.83 -31.56 -16.14
N ASN A 174 -30.25 -30.82 -17.09
CA ASN A 174 -31.00 -30.14 -18.16
C ASN A 174 -31.60 -31.10 -19.21
N ASP A 175 -31.09 -32.33 -19.32
CA ASP A 175 -31.48 -33.32 -20.33
C ASP A 175 -32.22 -34.53 -19.75
N CYS A 176 -32.58 -34.48 -18.46
CA CYS A 176 -33.42 -35.49 -17.81
C CYS A 176 -34.91 -35.14 -17.95
N PHE A 177 -35.76 -36.14 -18.11
CA PHE A 177 -37.21 -35.95 -18.12
C PHE A 177 -37.90 -36.86 -17.10
N ASN A 178 -38.60 -36.27 -16.13
CA ASN A 178 -39.36 -37.02 -15.14
C ASN A 178 -40.79 -37.31 -15.61
N PHE A 179 -41.19 -38.58 -15.49
CA PHE A 179 -42.53 -39.05 -15.82
C PHE A 179 -43.48 -38.98 -14.62
N THR A 180 -42.94 -38.99 -13.40
CA THR A 180 -43.70 -38.81 -12.16
C THR A 180 -43.19 -37.60 -11.39
N ALA A 181 -44.00 -37.08 -10.46
CA ALA A 181 -43.57 -35.98 -9.58
C ALA A 181 -42.36 -36.40 -8.74
N LEU A 182 -41.34 -35.54 -8.61
CA LEU A 182 -40.11 -35.84 -7.89
C LEU A 182 -40.30 -35.96 -6.36
N SER A 183 -41.44 -35.50 -5.84
CA SER A 183 -41.89 -35.68 -4.46
C SER A 183 -42.72 -36.96 -4.23
N ALA A 184 -42.98 -37.75 -5.28
CA ALA A 184 -43.77 -38.97 -5.17
C ALA A 184 -43.00 -40.10 -4.47
N ALA A 185 -43.74 -41.08 -3.93
CA ALA A 185 -43.17 -42.29 -3.34
C ALA A 185 -42.35 -43.14 -4.34
N THR A 186 -42.66 -43.00 -5.64
CA THR A 186 -41.93 -43.62 -6.75
C THR A 186 -41.65 -42.56 -7.80
N VAL A 187 -40.36 -42.29 -8.01
CA VAL A 187 -39.88 -41.31 -8.99
C VAL A 187 -39.37 -42.02 -10.22
N ILE A 188 -39.93 -41.72 -11.37
CA ILE A 188 -39.56 -42.32 -12.66
C ILE A 188 -39.09 -41.19 -13.58
N PHE A 189 -37.91 -41.34 -14.18
CA PHE A 189 -37.36 -40.38 -15.14
C PHE A 189 -36.48 -41.09 -16.17
N ASN A 190 -36.22 -40.45 -17.31
CA ASN A 190 -35.24 -40.94 -18.27
C ASN A 190 -33.97 -40.07 -18.29
N VAL A 191 -32.91 -40.67 -18.83
CA VAL A 191 -31.61 -40.03 -19.05
C VAL A 191 -31.12 -40.38 -20.45
N THR A 192 -30.34 -39.50 -21.06
CA THR A 192 -29.76 -39.70 -22.41
C THR A 192 -28.46 -40.50 -22.40
N GLY A 193 -27.82 -40.57 -21.23
CA GLY A 193 -26.56 -41.23 -20.97
C GLY A 193 -26.40 -41.44 -19.46
N PHE A 194 -25.42 -42.25 -19.05
CA PHE A 194 -25.16 -42.56 -17.66
C PHE A 194 -24.01 -41.80 -17.05
N SER A 195 -24.22 -41.41 -15.79
CA SER A 195 -23.21 -41.00 -14.81
C SER A 195 -23.81 -41.22 -13.42
N LYS A 196 -23.69 -40.26 -12.50
CA LYS A 196 -24.37 -40.26 -11.20
C LYS A 196 -25.63 -39.40 -11.23
N TYR A 197 -26.77 -39.98 -10.85
CA TYR A 197 -28.04 -39.29 -10.72
C TYR A 197 -28.58 -39.34 -9.28
N LYS A 198 -29.20 -38.25 -8.83
CA LYS A 198 -29.82 -38.11 -7.50
C LYS A 198 -30.96 -37.10 -7.54
N ILE A 199 -31.98 -37.22 -6.68
CA ILE A 199 -32.93 -36.10 -6.45
C ILE A 199 -32.32 -35.14 -5.42
N GLY A 200 -32.13 -33.88 -5.82
CA GLY A 200 -31.57 -32.80 -5.00
C GLY A 200 -32.55 -31.65 -4.84
N GLU A 201 -32.20 -30.69 -3.99
CA GLU A 201 -32.90 -29.40 -3.87
C GLU A 201 -32.48 -28.50 -5.04
N LYS A 202 -33.43 -27.77 -5.60
CA LYS A 202 -33.15 -26.73 -6.58
C LYS A 202 -32.32 -25.60 -5.95
N ASN A 203 -31.23 -25.26 -6.62
CA ASN A 203 -30.38 -24.13 -6.24
C ASN A 203 -31.15 -22.80 -6.38
N ILE A 204 -31.14 -21.98 -5.34
CA ILE A 204 -31.58 -20.60 -5.35
C ILE A 204 -30.35 -19.73 -5.61
N VAL A 205 -30.41 -18.87 -6.63
CA VAL A 205 -29.29 -17.97 -6.94
C VAL A 205 -28.94 -17.09 -5.72
N PRO A 206 -27.67 -16.66 -5.57
CA PRO A 206 -27.29 -15.81 -4.45
C PRO A 206 -28.06 -14.50 -4.46
N THR A 207 -28.22 -13.90 -3.27
CA THR A 207 -28.86 -12.59 -3.15
C THR A 207 -28.04 -11.55 -3.91
N THR A 208 -28.70 -10.63 -4.61
CA THR A 208 -28.00 -9.57 -5.34
C THR A 208 -27.28 -8.67 -4.33
N PRO A 209 -25.95 -8.50 -4.42
CA PRO A 209 -25.21 -7.67 -3.48
C PRO A 209 -25.52 -6.19 -3.69
N THR A 210 -25.35 -5.40 -2.64
CA THR A 210 -25.47 -3.94 -2.60
C THR A 210 -24.15 -3.34 -2.11
N PRO A 211 -23.10 -3.35 -2.95
CA PRO A 211 -21.76 -2.96 -2.51
C PRO A 211 -21.69 -1.49 -2.10
N GLU A 212 -20.93 -1.23 -1.05
CA GLU A 212 -20.51 0.10 -0.63
C GLU A 212 -19.02 0.30 -0.95
N ILE A 213 -18.62 1.55 -1.17
CA ILE A 213 -17.23 1.93 -1.40
C ILE A 213 -16.82 3.01 -0.40
N ASN A 214 -15.62 2.90 0.17
CA ASN A 214 -15.04 3.95 1.00
C ASN A 214 -13.51 3.93 0.93
N SER A 215 -12.86 5.07 1.16
CA SER A 215 -11.41 5.13 1.37
C SER A 215 -11.04 4.59 2.75
N THR A 216 -9.77 4.22 2.95
CA THR A 216 -9.28 3.58 4.17
C THR A 216 -9.55 4.41 5.43
N ASP A 217 -9.40 5.74 5.36
CA ASP A 217 -9.71 6.65 6.46
C ASP A 217 -10.97 7.52 6.25
N GLY A 218 -11.64 7.40 5.08
CA GLY A 218 -12.82 8.17 4.71
C GLY A 218 -12.55 9.59 4.16
N THR A 219 -11.29 9.96 3.93
CA THR A 219 -10.91 11.30 3.42
C THR A 219 -10.90 11.39 1.89
N ASN A 220 -10.88 10.25 1.20
CA ASN A 220 -10.83 10.13 -0.26
C ASN A 220 -9.62 10.87 -0.84
N LYS A 221 -8.47 10.71 -0.21
CA LYS A 221 -7.18 11.29 -0.60
C LYS A 221 -6.43 10.36 -1.56
N THR A 222 -5.50 10.88 -2.35
CA THR A 222 -4.77 10.13 -3.39
C THR A 222 -3.75 9.15 -2.82
N ASP A 223 -3.46 9.22 -1.53
CA ASP A 223 -2.63 8.28 -0.77
C ASP A 223 -3.46 7.22 -0.01
N GLU A 224 -4.78 7.18 -0.18
CA GLU A 224 -5.69 6.27 0.51
C GLU A 224 -6.22 5.17 -0.42
N ASP A 225 -6.12 3.91 0.01
CA ASP A 225 -6.73 2.80 -0.72
C ASP A 225 -8.26 2.89 -0.67
N LEU A 226 -8.94 2.42 -1.73
CA LEU A 226 -10.39 2.27 -1.75
C LEU A 226 -10.80 0.83 -1.41
N HIS A 227 -11.88 0.68 -0.68
CA HIS A 227 -12.45 -0.62 -0.28
C HIS A 227 -13.86 -0.74 -0.80
N CYS A 228 -14.13 -1.81 -1.55
CA CYS A 228 -15.47 -2.20 -1.99
C CYS A 228 -15.94 -3.38 -1.15
N PHE A 229 -17.02 -3.21 -0.39
CA PHE A 229 -17.44 -4.18 0.61
C PHE A 229 -18.95 -4.40 0.64
N ASP A 230 -19.33 -5.59 1.10
CA ASP A 230 -20.72 -5.98 1.36
C ASP A 230 -20.76 -7.22 2.28
N THR A 231 -21.95 -7.57 2.76
CA THR A 231 -22.20 -8.88 3.36
C THR A 231 -22.74 -9.84 2.30
N VAL A 232 -22.02 -10.93 2.03
CA VAL A 232 -22.38 -11.88 0.98
C VAL A 232 -23.43 -12.87 1.48
N ILE A 233 -24.54 -13.03 0.73
CA ILE A 233 -25.69 -13.82 1.19
C ILE A 233 -26.16 -14.79 0.10
N ASP A 234 -26.26 -16.06 0.49
CA ASP A 234 -26.81 -17.16 -0.29
C ASP A 234 -28.04 -17.76 0.42
N PRO A 235 -29.22 -17.80 -0.22
CA PRO A 235 -30.42 -18.38 0.38
C PRO A 235 -30.34 -19.88 0.71
N ASP A 236 -29.49 -20.64 0.01
CA ASP A 236 -29.27 -22.07 0.27
C ASP A 236 -28.22 -22.29 1.38
N GLY A 237 -27.56 -21.22 1.83
CA GLY A 237 -26.46 -21.30 2.78
C GLY A 237 -25.15 -21.79 2.17
N GLY A 238 -25.04 -21.77 0.83
CA GLY A 238 -23.85 -22.15 0.09
C GLY A 238 -22.64 -21.26 0.38
N SER A 239 -21.45 -21.78 0.06
CA SER A 239 -20.24 -20.96 -0.01
C SER A 239 -20.24 -20.13 -1.28
N LEU A 240 -19.71 -18.91 -1.20
CA LEU A 240 -19.74 -17.93 -2.27
C LEU A 240 -18.34 -17.56 -2.74
N ASN A 241 -18.21 -17.31 -4.04
CA ASN A 241 -17.10 -16.57 -4.64
C ASN A 241 -17.60 -15.19 -5.05
N VAL A 242 -16.70 -14.20 -5.11
CA VAL A 242 -17.06 -12.80 -5.35
C VAL A 242 -16.29 -12.28 -6.55
N THR A 243 -16.99 -11.66 -7.50
CA THR A 243 -16.40 -10.85 -8.56
C THR A 243 -16.65 -9.39 -8.23
N VAL A 244 -15.60 -8.56 -8.24
CA VAL A 244 -15.67 -7.11 -8.03
C VAL A 244 -15.28 -6.40 -9.31
N GLU A 245 -16.10 -5.44 -9.73
CA GLU A 245 -15.87 -4.58 -10.87
C GLU A 245 -15.64 -3.14 -10.38
N TRP A 246 -14.50 -2.55 -10.72
CA TRP A 246 -14.16 -1.17 -10.39
C TRP A 246 -14.39 -0.29 -11.61
N TYR A 247 -15.14 0.78 -11.42
CA TYR A 247 -15.49 1.73 -12.46
C TYR A 247 -14.82 3.07 -12.15
N GLN A 248 -14.00 3.55 -13.09
CA GLN A 248 -13.38 4.86 -13.05
C GLN A 248 -14.14 5.78 -14.01
N ASN A 249 -14.63 6.92 -13.54
CA ASN A 249 -15.38 7.89 -14.34
C ASN A 249 -16.52 7.23 -15.13
N LEU A 250 -17.31 6.39 -14.45
CA LEU A 250 -18.43 5.58 -14.99
C LEU A 250 -18.05 4.53 -16.05
N THR A 251 -16.77 4.27 -16.26
CA THR A 251 -16.27 3.26 -17.21
C THR A 251 -15.61 2.12 -16.45
N LEU A 252 -15.90 0.88 -16.83
CA LEU A 252 -15.25 -0.29 -16.23
C LEU A 252 -13.73 -0.19 -16.45
N ASN A 253 -12.98 -0.13 -15.36
CA ASN A 253 -11.53 -0.03 -15.36
C ASN A 253 -10.88 -1.40 -15.09
N LEU A 254 -11.38 -2.13 -14.07
CA LEU A 254 -10.80 -3.38 -13.62
C LEU A 254 -11.87 -4.36 -13.11
N THR A 255 -11.67 -5.65 -13.36
CA THR A 255 -12.46 -6.73 -12.76
C THR A 255 -11.53 -7.65 -11.97
N MET A 256 -11.93 -8.04 -10.76
CA MET A 256 -11.19 -8.95 -9.89
C MET A 256 -12.08 -10.09 -9.37
N ASP A 257 -11.58 -11.31 -9.45
CA ASP A 257 -12.28 -12.51 -8.97
C ASP A 257 -11.64 -13.06 -7.69
N PHE A 258 -12.48 -13.29 -6.68
CA PHE A 258 -12.11 -13.79 -5.37
C PHE A 258 -12.74 -15.17 -5.15
N ASN A 259 -12.00 -16.21 -5.51
CA ASN A 259 -12.46 -17.61 -5.47
C ASN A 259 -12.11 -18.32 -4.16
N ASN A 260 -12.56 -17.77 -3.03
CA ASN A 260 -12.17 -18.22 -1.69
C ASN A 260 -13.25 -19.00 -0.92
N SER A 261 -14.38 -19.34 -1.55
CA SER A 261 -15.47 -20.09 -0.91
C SER A 261 -15.95 -19.47 0.41
N TYR A 262 -16.18 -18.16 0.40
CA TYR A 262 -16.68 -17.38 1.54
C TYR A 262 -17.94 -18.03 2.12
N ALA A 263 -18.02 -18.14 3.45
CA ALA A 263 -19.22 -18.66 4.09
C ALA A 263 -20.42 -17.73 3.86
N ASN A 264 -21.62 -18.28 3.79
CA ASN A 264 -22.85 -17.48 3.78
C ASN A 264 -22.88 -16.50 4.97
N ASN A 265 -23.38 -15.28 4.72
CA ASN A 265 -23.48 -14.20 5.68
C ASN A 265 -22.13 -13.75 6.26
N SER A 266 -21.09 -13.77 5.43
CA SER A 266 -19.76 -13.23 5.78
C SER A 266 -19.58 -11.81 5.24
N PHE A 267 -18.82 -11.00 5.97
CA PHE A 267 -18.39 -9.69 5.49
C PHE A 267 -17.23 -9.86 4.50
N PHE A 268 -17.37 -9.27 3.32
CA PHE A 268 -16.37 -9.26 2.27
C PHE A 268 -15.90 -7.83 2.00
N SER A 269 -14.59 -7.65 1.78
CA SER A 269 -14.01 -6.38 1.35
C SER A 269 -12.88 -6.62 0.35
N ALA A 270 -12.92 -5.91 -0.78
CA ALA A 270 -11.86 -5.88 -1.78
C ALA A 270 -11.19 -4.52 -1.80
N THR A 271 -9.87 -4.50 -1.90
CA THR A 271 -9.06 -3.28 -1.90
C THR A 271 -8.57 -2.93 -3.31
N LEU A 272 -8.77 -1.67 -3.71
CA LEU A 272 -8.11 -1.04 -4.84
C LEU A 272 -7.01 -0.12 -4.29
N ALA A 273 -5.75 -0.45 -4.59
CA ALA A 273 -4.61 0.30 -4.07
C ALA A 273 -4.58 1.74 -4.62
N TYR A 274 -4.22 2.71 -3.77
CA TYR A 274 -4.17 4.14 -4.11
C TYR A 274 -3.31 4.46 -5.33
N GLY A 275 -2.29 3.64 -5.63
CA GLY A 275 -1.49 3.78 -6.86
C GLY A 275 -2.27 3.63 -8.18
N ASN A 276 -3.54 3.22 -8.13
CA ASN A 276 -4.45 3.19 -9.28
C ASN A 276 -5.38 4.40 -9.36
N THR A 277 -5.39 5.27 -8.35
CA THR A 277 -6.26 6.44 -8.30
C THR A 277 -5.47 7.68 -8.69
N THR A 278 -6.18 8.72 -9.11
CA THR A 278 -5.61 10.04 -9.38
C THR A 278 -6.61 11.09 -8.92
N LYS A 279 -6.15 12.21 -8.39
CA LYS A 279 -7.03 13.31 -7.96
C LYS A 279 -7.92 13.77 -9.12
N GLY A 280 -9.20 14.00 -8.81
CA GLY A 280 -10.23 14.33 -9.79
C GLY A 280 -10.91 13.13 -10.44
N ASP A 281 -10.40 11.91 -10.26
CA ASP A 281 -11.13 10.70 -10.65
C ASP A 281 -12.35 10.46 -9.76
N SER A 282 -13.38 9.87 -10.36
CA SER A 282 -14.50 9.31 -9.64
C SER A 282 -14.51 7.79 -9.71
N TRP A 283 -14.76 7.13 -8.58
CA TRP A 283 -14.76 5.67 -8.46
C TRP A 283 -16.08 5.15 -7.91
N THR A 284 -16.58 4.09 -8.53
CA THR A 284 -17.65 3.25 -8.00
C THR A 284 -17.26 1.78 -8.13
N CYS A 285 -17.89 0.91 -7.36
CA CYS A 285 -17.69 -0.53 -7.50
C CYS A 285 -19.00 -1.29 -7.64
N GLY A 286 -18.98 -2.34 -8.45
CA GLY A 286 -20.04 -3.34 -8.57
C GLY A 286 -19.56 -4.69 -8.04
N MET A 287 -20.50 -5.55 -7.63
CA MET A 287 -20.19 -6.86 -7.07
C MET A 287 -21.12 -7.94 -7.64
N ARG A 288 -20.61 -9.15 -7.82
CA ARG A 288 -21.39 -10.32 -8.23
C ARG A 288 -20.98 -11.53 -7.43
N LEU A 289 -21.95 -12.35 -7.03
CA LEU A 289 -21.72 -13.54 -6.22
C LEU A 289 -21.92 -14.80 -7.06
N PHE A 290 -21.18 -15.87 -6.73
CA PHE A 290 -21.30 -17.19 -7.35
C PHE A 290 -21.29 -18.29 -6.29
N ASP A 291 -22.31 -19.14 -6.25
CA ASP A 291 -22.48 -20.22 -5.26
C ASP A 291 -21.88 -21.57 -5.66
N GLY A 292 -21.17 -21.64 -6.80
CA GLY A 292 -20.69 -22.89 -7.39
C GLY A 292 -21.60 -23.44 -8.49
N SER A 293 -22.81 -22.91 -8.65
CA SER A 293 -23.79 -23.31 -9.67
C SER A 293 -24.28 -22.13 -10.50
N ASN A 294 -24.68 -21.04 -9.85
CA ASN A 294 -25.26 -19.87 -10.47
C ASN A 294 -24.64 -18.57 -9.95
N TYR A 295 -24.69 -17.56 -10.81
CA TYR A 295 -24.34 -16.20 -10.42
C TYR A 295 -25.58 -15.43 -9.96
N SER A 296 -25.38 -14.52 -9.00
CA SER A 296 -26.32 -13.45 -8.72
C SER A 296 -26.51 -12.54 -9.94
N ILE A 297 -27.55 -11.68 -9.87
CA ILE A 297 -27.58 -10.46 -10.68
C ILE A 297 -26.38 -9.59 -10.25
N GLN A 298 -25.85 -8.79 -11.18
CA GLN A 298 -24.84 -7.79 -10.85
C GLN A 298 -25.41 -6.80 -9.82
N GLY A 299 -24.77 -6.69 -8.66
CA GLY A 299 -25.04 -5.62 -7.71
C GLY A 299 -24.66 -4.29 -8.33
N ASN A 300 -25.60 -3.34 -8.29
CA ASN A 300 -25.42 -2.01 -8.87
C ASN A 300 -24.16 -1.33 -8.34
N THR A 301 -23.67 -0.35 -9.09
CA THR A 301 -22.56 0.50 -8.68
C THR A 301 -22.88 1.22 -7.36
N SER A 302 -21.94 1.17 -6.42
CA SER A 302 -21.94 1.91 -5.16
C SER A 302 -22.18 3.42 -5.36
N ILE A 303 -22.36 4.16 -4.26
CA ILE A 303 -22.27 5.63 -4.28
C ILE A 303 -20.87 6.04 -4.74
N GLU A 304 -20.79 7.09 -5.57
CA GLU A 304 -19.54 7.58 -6.14
C GLU A 304 -18.62 8.20 -5.08
N VAL A 305 -17.33 7.84 -5.13
CA VAL A 305 -16.25 8.45 -4.36
C VAL A 305 -15.36 9.26 -5.30
N ASN A 306 -15.22 10.55 -5.01
CA ASN A 306 -14.35 11.45 -5.75
C ASN A 306 -13.01 11.58 -5.03
N ILE A 307 -11.93 11.34 -5.77
CA ILE A 307 -10.57 11.38 -5.25
C ILE A 307 -10.07 12.82 -5.22
N THR A 308 -9.46 13.20 -4.10
CA THR A 308 -9.02 14.56 -3.82
C THR A 308 -7.52 14.61 -3.54
N ASN A 309 -6.90 15.76 -3.80
CA ASN A 309 -5.48 16.01 -3.61
C ASN A 309 -4.99 15.72 -2.18
N THR A 310 -3.85 15.05 -2.05
CA THR A 310 -3.14 14.86 -0.80
C THR A 310 -2.14 15.99 -0.61
N ILE A 311 -2.28 16.76 0.47
CA ILE A 311 -1.36 17.87 0.76
C ILE A 311 0.08 17.37 0.96
N PRO A 312 1.09 18.17 0.62
CA PRO A 312 2.47 17.71 0.70
C PRO A 312 2.92 17.55 2.15
N PRO A 313 3.77 16.56 2.44
CA PRO A 313 4.41 16.43 3.74
C PRO A 313 5.30 17.65 4.05
N SER A 314 5.49 17.93 5.34
CA SER A 314 6.39 19.00 5.77
C SER A 314 7.85 18.71 5.32
N PRO A 315 8.62 19.74 4.90
CA PRO A 315 10.01 19.55 4.50
C PRO A 315 10.91 19.22 5.70
N THR A 316 12.12 18.71 5.46
CA THR A 316 13.10 18.47 6.52
C THR A 316 14.12 19.60 6.58
N LEU A 317 14.11 20.40 7.66
CA LEU A 317 15.06 21.50 7.83
C LEU A 317 16.51 20.99 7.91
N THR A 318 17.46 21.68 7.27
CA THR A 318 18.87 21.28 7.23
C THR A 318 19.79 22.33 7.84
N SER A 319 19.82 23.55 7.31
CA SER A 319 20.62 24.67 7.82
C SER A 319 19.77 25.92 7.97
N PRO A 320 20.00 26.78 8.98
CA PRO A 320 20.89 26.58 10.12
C PRO A 320 20.50 25.40 11.03
N ALA A 321 21.45 24.87 11.81
CA ALA A 321 21.12 23.85 12.81
C ALA A 321 20.32 24.46 13.97
N HIS A 322 19.49 23.66 14.65
CA HIS A 322 18.74 24.14 15.81
C HIS A 322 19.70 24.65 16.90
N ALA A 323 19.44 25.85 17.41
CA ALA A 323 20.24 26.55 18.42
C ALA A 323 21.71 26.77 18.00
N SER A 324 21.98 26.86 16.70
CA SER A 324 23.30 27.27 16.20
C SER A 324 23.51 28.77 16.37
N SER A 325 24.77 29.16 16.54
CA SER A 325 25.21 30.55 16.58
C SER A 325 25.97 30.93 15.32
N THR A 326 25.78 32.16 14.85
CA THR A 326 26.51 32.73 13.71
C THR A 326 26.66 34.24 13.87
N THR A 327 27.68 34.83 13.25
CA THR A 327 27.81 36.30 13.10
C THR A 327 27.27 36.79 11.76
N ASP A 328 26.92 35.88 10.84
CA ASP A 328 26.23 36.19 9.59
C ASP A 328 24.78 36.61 9.87
N ARG A 329 24.46 37.87 9.55
CA ARG A 329 23.14 38.47 9.78
C ARG A 329 22.16 38.20 8.63
N THR A 330 22.61 37.60 7.53
CA THR A 330 21.78 37.16 6.39
C THR A 330 21.93 35.65 6.16
N PRO A 331 21.69 34.80 7.19
CA PRO A 331 21.95 33.39 7.07
C PRO A 331 21.11 32.76 5.95
N THR A 332 21.70 31.84 5.21
CA THR A 332 20.97 31.02 4.24
C THR A 332 20.22 29.89 4.95
N PHE A 333 18.90 29.86 4.77
CA PHE A 333 18.01 28.80 5.24
C PHE A 333 17.87 27.72 4.18
N SER A 334 17.92 26.45 4.56
CA SER A 334 17.81 25.33 3.63
C SER A 334 17.09 24.12 4.24
N TRP A 335 16.44 23.35 3.38
CA TRP A 335 15.67 22.16 3.73
C TRP A 335 15.70 21.14 2.60
N ASN A 336 15.36 19.89 2.92
CA ASN A 336 15.09 18.87 1.91
C ASN A 336 13.58 18.76 1.68
N ALA A 337 13.18 18.68 0.42
CA ALA A 337 11.80 18.37 0.06
C ALA A 337 11.54 16.87 0.25
N ASN A 338 10.35 16.57 0.75
CA ASN A 338 9.78 15.23 0.66
C ASN A 338 8.95 15.13 -0.62
N LEU A 339 8.78 13.93 -1.16
CA LEU A 339 7.97 13.73 -2.35
C LEU A 339 6.50 14.03 -2.04
N ASP A 340 5.87 14.70 -2.99
CA ASP A 340 4.43 14.88 -3.01
C ASP A 340 3.74 13.58 -3.46
N ALA A 341 2.60 13.25 -2.85
CA ALA A 341 1.89 12.00 -3.14
C ALA A 341 1.26 12.01 -4.55
N ASP A 342 0.89 13.19 -5.04
CA ASP A 342 0.29 13.42 -6.35
C ASP A 342 1.35 13.67 -7.46
N GLY A 343 2.63 13.79 -7.08
CA GLY A 343 3.72 14.08 -7.99
C GLY A 343 3.78 15.54 -8.44
N ASP A 344 3.10 16.44 -7.71
CA ASP A 344 3.07 17.86 -8.03
C ASP A 344 4.41 18.56 -7.77
N SER A 345 4.62 19.68 -8.45
CA SER A 345 5.79 20.54 -8.21
C SER A 345 5.62 21.34 -6.92
N LEU A 346 6.59 21.24 -6.01
CA LEU A 346 6.52 21.94 -4.73
C LEU A 346 7.15 23.32 -4.77
N THR A 347 6.50 24.27 -4.08
CA THR A 347 7.09 25.53 -3.64
C THR A 347 7.02 25.62 -2.11
N PHE A 348 7.80 26.54 -1.52
CA PHE A 348 7.93 26.62 -0.07
C PHE A 348 7.61 28.00 0.48
N GLU A 349 7.15 28.02 1.72
CA GLU A 349 7.13 29.21 2.56
C GLU A 349 8.16 29.07 3.68
N LEU A 350 8.83 30.17 4.00
CA LEU A 350 9.75 30.32 5.12
C LEU A 350 9.20 31.38 6.06
N ASN A 351 9.11 31.04 7.34
CA ASN A 351 8.83 31.98 8.41
C ASN A 351 10.07 32.14 9.30
N VAL A 352 10.48 33.38 9.57
CA VAL A 352 11.54 33.73 10.53
C VAL A 352 10.98 34.80 11.48
N THR A 353 10.96 34.49 12.77
CA THR A 353 10.32 35.31 13.81
C THR A 353 11.30 35.56 14.95
N LEU A 354 11.48 36.83 15.33
CA LEU A 354 12.24 37.23 16.51
C LEU A 354 11.54 36.77 17.79
N ILE A 355 12.32 36.19 18.69
CA ILE A 355 11.96 35.97 20.09
C ILE A 355 12.83 36.91 20.91
N ALA A 356 12.25 38.06 21.27
CA ALA A 356 12.95 39.11 21.98
C ALA A 356 12.92 38.89 23.50
N SER A 357 14.08 38.99 24.13
CA SER A 357 14.28 39.17 25.57
C SER A 357 14.68 40.61 25.91
N SER A 358 15.13 41.39 24.93
CA SER A 358 15.53 42.79 25.04
C SER A 358 14.47 43.76 24.50
N SER A 359 14.81 45.06 24.42
CA SER A 359 14.00 46.08 23.74
C SER A 359 14.19 46.13 22.22
N CYS A 360 15.07 45.28 21.66
CA CYS A 360 15.29 45.20 20.22
C CYS A 360 14.01 44.74 19.50
N VAL A 361 13.77 45.32 18.33
CA VAL A 361 12.61 45.01 17.49
C VAL A 361 13.06 44.72 16.07
N ASP A 362 12.65 43.56 15.56
CA ASP A 362 12.89 43.16 14.18
C ASP A 362 11.61 42.52 13.60
N PRO A 363 11.08 43.00 12.46
CA PRO A 363 9.89 42.42 11.84
C PRO A 363 10.05 40.93 11.49
N SER A 364 8.97 40.17 11.63
CA SER A 364 8.94 38.79 11.14
C SER A 364 9.04 38.75 9.62
N ARG A 365 9.81 37.79 9.10
CA ARG A 365 9.99 37.58 7.66
C ARG A 365 9.16 36.36 7.25
N HIS A 366 8.12 36.61 6.45
CA HIS A 366 7.29 35.56 5.86
C HIS A 366 7.49 35.55 4.34
N ILE A 367 8.37 34.67 3.88
CA ILE A 367 8.71 34.53 2.47
C ILE A 367 7.86 33.41 1.87
N LYS A 368 7.31 33.65 0.67
CA LYS A 368 6.43 32.72 -0.03
C LYS A 368 6.96 32.39 -1.42
N SER A 369 6.41 31.33 -2.01
CA SER A 369 6.68 30.92 -3.40
C SER A 369 8.17 30.66 -3.68
N ILE A 370 8.87 30.08 -2.71
CA ILE A 370 10.27 29.70 -2.88
C ILE A 370 10.32 28.43 -3.72
N SER A 371 10.88 28.49 -4.93
CA SER A 371 11.00 27.34 -5.84
C SER A 371 12.24 26.48 -5.57
N GLY A 372 13.17 26.96 -4.74
CA GLY A 372 14.39 26.27 -4.36
C GLY A 372 14.28 25.55 -3.02
N LEU A 373 15.34 24.81 -2.69
CA LEU A 373 15.52 24.14 -1.40
C LEU A 373 16.30 25.00 -0.38
N ASN A 374 16.55 26.25 -0.74
CA ASN A 374 17.20 27.23 0.12
C ASN A 374 16.69 28.65 -0.17
N HIS A 375 16.95 29.55 0.78
CA HIS A 375 16.65 30.96 0.67
C HIS A 375 17.61 31.79 1.51
N GLU A 376 18.22 32.80 0.89
CA GLU A 376 19.03 33.83 1.55
C GLU A 376 18.15 35.05 1.84
N LEU A 377 18.28 35.63 3.02
CA LEU A 377 17.47 36.79 3.39
C LEU A 377 17.88 38.04 2.63
N SER A 378 16.90 38.82 2.20
CA SER A 378 17.14 40.12 1.55
C SER A 378 17.50 41.26 2.51
N SER A 379 17.41 41.02 3.82
CA SER A 379 17.73 42.00 4.85
C SER A 379 18.26 41.32 6.10
N GLU A 380 19.24 41.98 6.74
CA GLU A 380 19.89 41.51 7.96
C GLU A 380 18.91 41.29 9.11
N LEU A 381 19.15 40.26 9.91
CA LEU A 381 18.57 40.07 11.23
C LEU A 381 19.22 41.05 12.21
N LEU A 382 18.40 41.81 12.93
CA LEU A 382 18.85 43.01 13.65
C LEU A 382 19.25 42.76 15.11
N CYS A 383 18.65 41.79 15.79
CA CYS A 383 18.80 41.60 17.24
C CYS A 383 19.82 40.51 17.56
N PHE A 384 20.67 40.76 18.55
CA PHE A 384 21.75 39.85 18.94
C PHE A 384 21.42 38.98 20.16
N TYR A 385 21.95 37.76 20.13
CA TYR A 385 21.87 36.78 21.20
C TYR A 385 22.67 37.18 22.44
N ASP A 386 23.59 38.13 22.31
CA ASP A 386 24.27 38.80 23.41
C ASP A 386 23.27 39.38 24.43
N ASN A 387 22.08 39.81 23.97
CA ASN A 387 20.95 40.27 24.79
C ASN A 387 19.86 39.21 25.00
N LEU A 388 20.17 37.93 24.71
CA LEU A 388 19.25 36.79 24.74
C LEU A 388 18.10 36.88 23.72
N ASP A 389 18.27 37.67 22.65
CA ASP A 389 17.37 37.68 21.49
C ASP A 389 17.77 36.59 20.48
N TYR A 390 16.80 35.84 19.95
CA TYR A 390 17.06 34.80 18.95
C TYR A 390 15.90 34.70 17.96
N TYR A 391 16.12 33.99 16.85
CA TYR A 391 15.10 33.83 15.82
C TYR A 391 14.63 32.39 15.72
N ASN A 392 13.32 32.19 15.74
CA ASN A 392 12.70 30.93 15.38
C ASN A 392 12.37 30.92 13.90
N TRP A 393 12.67 29.82 13.23
CA TRP A 393 12.35 29.66 11.82
C TRP A 393 11.72 28.31 11.51
N SER A 394 10.80 28.30 10.56
CA SER A 394 10.10 27.10 10.08
C SER A 394 9.80 27.21 8.59
N ALA A 395 9.60 26.07 7.94
CA ALA A 395 9.20 26.02 6.55
C ALA A 395 7.96 25.14 6.35
N ARG A 396 7.25 25.32 5.24
CA ARG A 396 6.19 24.40 4.78
C ARG A 396 6.17 24.32 3.26
N ALA A 397 5.71 23.19 2.75
CA ALA A 397 5.53 22.96 1.32
C ALA A 397 4.13 23.36 0.85
N TYR A 398 4.02 23.69 -0.43
CA TYR A 398 2.80 23.98 -1.18
C TYR A 398 2.89 23.31 -2.55
N ASP A 399 1.90 22.50 -2.89
CA ASP A 399 1.81 21.69 -4.11
C ASP A 399 1.11 22.41 -5.28
N GLY A 400 0.50 23.58 -5.04
CA GLY A 400 -0.34 24.28 -6.03
C GLY A 400 -1.84 24.27 -5.70
N GLU A 401 -2.27 23.42 -4.77
CA GLU A 401 -3.66 23.28 -4.31
C GLU A 401 -3.78 23.50 -2.79
N GLY A 402 -2.88 22.92 -2.00
CA GLY A 402 -2.91 22.90 -0.55
C GLY A 402 -1.53 23.08 0.11
N TYR A 403 -1.56 23.60 1.34
CA TYR A 403 -0.35 23.75 2.14
C TYR A 403 -0.16 22.55 3.07
N GLY A 404 1.06 22.02 3.07
CA GLY A 404 1.50 21.10 4.11
C GLY A 404 1.57 21.75 5.48
N SER A 405 1.77 20.92 6.50
CA SER A 405 2.03 21.40 7.86
C SER A 405 3.36 22.16 7.94
N TRP A 406 3.44 23.13 8.86
CA TRP A 406 4.70 23.76 9.21
C TRP A 406 5.61 22.75 9.90
N THR A 407 6.92 22.83 9.62
CA THR A 407 7.92 22.10 10.40
C THR A 407 7.89 22.54 11.86
N SER A 408 8.40 21.68 12.76
CA SER A 408 8.87 22.17 14.05
C SER A 408 9.90 23.28 13.80
N PHE A 409 9.82 24.35 14.60
CA PHE A 409 10.71 25.48 14.43
C PHE A 409 12.14 25.10 14.85
N ARG A 410 13.11 25.79 14.26
CA ARG A 410 14.49 25.82 14.73
C ARG A 410 14.85 27.20 15.24
N ALA A 411 15.66 27.25 16.30
CA ALA A 411 16.25 28.50 16.77
C ALA A 411 17.58 28.76 16.06
N ILE A 412 17.87 30.02 15.76
CA ILE A 412 19.20 30.52 15.35
C ILE A 412 19.54 31.74 16.20
N ASN A 413 20.78 31.76 16.68
CA ASN A 413 21.33 32.82 17.51
C ASN A 413 22.28 33.66 16.66
N ILE A 414 21.99 34.95 16.53
CA ILE A 414 22.87 35.88 15.83
C ILE A 414 23.76 36.54 16.88
N SER A 415 25.06 36.33 16.84
CA SER A 415 26.01 36.91 17.80
C SER A 415 26.63 38.17 17.22
N SER A 416 26.88 39.14 18.09
CA SER A 416 27.69 40.30 17.74
C SER A 416 29.15 39.91 17.52
N GLU A 417 29.78 40.57 16.56
CA GLU A 417 31.20 40.52 16.28
C GLU A 417 31.74 41.94 16.42
N VAL A 418 32.61 42.15 17.41
CA VAL A 418 33.26 43.42 17.67
C VAL A 418 34.71 43.29 17.23
N ALA A 419 35.01 43.86 16.07
CA ALA A 419 36.34 43.85 15.46
C ALA A 419 36.65 45.23 14.89
N ILE A 420 37.88 45.70 15.06
CA ILE A 420 38.36 46.95 14.48
C ILE A 420 39.75 46.76 13.89
N SER A 421 40.05 47.52 12.84
CA SER A 421 41.38 47.65 12.28
C SER A 421 41.80 49.12 12.16
N LEU A 422 43.10 49.32 11.95
CA LEU A 422 43.70 50.64 11.74
C LEU A 422 44.39 50.68 10.37
N PRO A 423 43.65 50.91 9.26
CA PRO A 423 44.25 50.99 7.93
C PRO A 423 45.41 51.98 7.83
N ASN A 424 45.33 53.11 8.55
CA ASN A 424 46.48 53.93 8.87
C ASN A 424 46.74 53.89 10.39
N SER A 425 47.87 53.31 10.79
CA SER A 425 48.22 53.02 12.19
C SER A 425 49.45 53.75 12.72
N THR A 426 50.00 54.69 11.94
CA THR A 426 51.19 55.46 12.32
C THR A 426 51.08 56.90 11.85
N ILE A 427 51.47 57.85 12.71
CA ILE A 427 51.55 59.27 12.39
C ILE A 427 52.97 59.77 12.66
N GLU A 428 53.58 60.44 11.69
CA GLU A 428 54.92 61.00 11.79
C GLU A 428 54.91 62.52 11.55
N PHE A 429 55.01 63.31 12.63
CA PHE A 429 55.02 64.78 12.57
C PHE A 429 56.35 65.40 12.15
N MET A 430 57.36 64.59 11.82
CA MET A 430 58.70 65.04 11.45
C MET A 430 59.33 65.95 12.52
N THR A 431 59.99 67.04 12.12
CA THR A 431 60.65 67.99 13.04
C THR A 431 59.71 69.15 13.35
N LEU A 432 59.51 69.44 14.64
CA LEU A 432 58.84 70.63 15.11
C LEU A 432 59.84 71.67 15.59
N GLU A 433 59.67 72.92 15.16
CA GLU A 433 60.43 74.06 15.66
C GLU A 433 60.03 74.41 17.10
N GLN A 434 60.85 75.23 17.77
CA GLN A 434 60.55 75.68 19.14
C GLN A 434 59.20 76.40 19.18
N PHE A 435 58.33 76.00 20.12
CA PHE A 435 56.94 76.47 20.24
C PHE A 435 56.03 76.12 19.04
N GLY A 436 56.49 75.20 18.18
CA GLY A 436 55.73 74.72 17.03
C GLY A 436 54.52 73.89 17.44
N THR A 437 53.47 73.98 16.62
CA THR A 437 52.30 73.12 16.65
C THR A 437 52.11 72.52 15.26
N ASN A 438 51.64 71.28 15.21
CA ASN A 438 51.19 70.65 13.98
C ASN A 438 50.01 69.73 14.31
N ASP A 439 49.17 69.46 13.33
CA ASP A 439 48.07 68.52 13.42
C ASP A 439 47.88 67.75 12.11
N THR A 440 46.91 66.85 12.08
CA THR A 440 46.61 66.01 10.91
C THR A 440 45.37 66.45 10.14
N SER A 441 44.74 67.59 10.49
CA SER A 441 43.46 68.03 9.90
C SER A 441 43.58 68.39 8.41
N ASP A 442 44.80 68.56 7.90
CA ASP A 442 45.11 68.85 6.50
C ASP A 442 45.69 67.63 5.76
N ASP A 443 45.57 66.44 6.34
CA ASP A 443 46.14 65.17 5.85
C ASP A 443 47.68 65.17 5.76
N SER A 444 48.37 66.07 6.46
CA SER A 444 49.83 66.22 6.41
C SER A 444 50.48 66.46 7.79
N PRO A 445 50.75 65.41 8.59
CA PRO A 445 50.72 63.99 8.22
C PRO A 445 49.31 63.37 8.24
N LEU A 446 49.15 62.21 7.60
CA LEU A 446 47.86 61.51 7.55
C LEU A 446 47.37 61.13 8.96
N PRO A 447 46.08 61.36 9.28
CA PRO A 447 45.45 60.95 10.55
C PRO A 447 45.30 59.43 10.66
N PHE A 448 45.01 58.91 11.85
CA PHE A 448 44.66 57.48 11.95
C PHE A 448 43.32 57.24 11.25
N LEU A 449 43.22 56.10 10.57
CA LEU A 449 41.95 55.60 10.07
C LEU A 449 41.55 54.42 10.94
N LEU A 450 40.35 54.47 11.51
CA LEU A 450 39.78 53.44 12.37
C LEU A 450 38.57 52.85 11.66
N GLN A 451 38.63 51.55 11.37
CA GLN A 451 37.59 50.83 10.63
C GLN A 451 36.90 49.81 11.53
N ASN A 452 35.59 49.69 11.43
CA ASN A 452 34.81 48.65 12.10
C ASN A 452 34.63 47.44 11.18
N ASP A 453 35.40 46.38 11.45
CA ASP A 453 35.36 45.12 10.70
C ASP A 453 34.33 44.12 11.28
N GLY A 454 33.56 44.54 12.28
CA GLY A 454 32.56 43.71 12.96
C GLY A 454 31.24 43.59 12.19
N ASN A 455 30.20 43.09 12.86
CA ASN A 455 28.84 43.00 12.31
C ASN A 455 27.81 43.88 13.04
N SER A 456 28.28 44.75 13.93
CA SER A 456 27.46 45.51 14.87
C SER A 456 27.99 46.93 15.03
N PHE A 457 27.12 47.86 15.46
CA PHE A 457 27.57 49.18 15.84
C PHE A 457 28.48 49.09 17.07
N ILE A 458 29.54 49.88 17.10
CA ILE A 458 30.51 49.88 18.19
C ILE A 458 30.75 51.27 18.78
N ASN A 459 31.08 51.31 20.06
CA ASN A 459 31.65 52.47 20.73
C ASN A 459 33.16 52.23 20.88
N VAL A 460 33.97 53.25 20.63
CA VAL A 460 35.42 53.16 20.69
C VAL A 460 35.97 54.16 21.68
N THR A 461 36.73 53.65 22.65
CA THR A 461 37.48 54.45 23.60
C THR A 461 38.92 54.63 23.15
N ILE A 462 39.52 55.77 23.52
CA ILE A 462 40.92 56.11 23.24
C ILE A 462 41.68 56.28 24.55
N LYS A 463 42.98 55.95 24.53
CA LYS A 463 43.97 56.27 25.56
C LYS A 463 45.36 56.25 24.95
N SER A 464 46.32 56.94 25.56
CA SER A 464 47.70 56.91 25.08
C SER A 464 48.74 56.97 26.19
N SER A 465 49.95 56.52 25.87
CA SER A 465 51.14 56.85 26.66
C SER A 465 51.51 58.32 26.49
N ASP A 466 52.19 58.89 27.47
CA ASP A 466 52.70 60.26 27.37
C ASP A 466 53.60 60.40 26.14
N LEU A 467 53.38 61.43 25.32
CA LEU A 467 54.25 61.80 24.21
C LEU A 467 55.44 62.64 24.70
N TRP A 468 55.14 63.55 25.61
CA TRP A 468 56.08 64.49 26.19
C TRP A 468 56.64 63.94 27.50
N LYS A 469 57.89 64.28 27.83
CA LYS A 469 58.48 63.95 29.14
C LYS A 469 58.14 64.99 30.20
N THR A 470 57.94 66.25 29.78
CA THR A 470 57.63 67.35 30.71
C THR A 470 56.16 67.39 31.08
N ASP A 471 55.29 66.86 30.22
CA ASP A 471 53.85 66.93 30.36
C ASP A 471 53.25 65.53 30.24
N SER A 472 52.60 65.07 31.31
CA SER A 472 51.82 63.82 31.30
C SER A 472 50.42 64.04 30.74
N ASN A 473 49.85 63.02 30.11
CA ASN A 473 48.47 62.99 29.69
C ASN A 473 47.51 63.04 30.91
N PRO A 474 46.39 63.77 30.83
CA PRO A 474 45.92 64.57 29.70
C PRO A 474 46.55 65.98 29.70
N THR A 475 47.05 66.43 28.55
CA THR A 475 47.68 67.76 28.36
C THR A 475 47.16 68.46 27.10
N SER A 476 47.10 69.80 27.09
CA SER A 476 46.76 70.60 25.90
C SER A 476 47.81 70.52 24.80
N ASN A 477 49.00 69.99 25.10
CA ASN A 477 50.08 69.79 24.15
C ASN A 477 49.96 68.49 23.36
N TYR A 478 48.95 67.66 23.65
CA TYR A 478 48.68 66.40 22.95
C TYR A 478 47.18 66.10 22.96
N GLN A 479 46.53 66.37 21.83
CA GLN A 479 45.07 66.37 21.68
C GLN A 479 44.63 65.49 20.51
N PHE A 480 43.38 65.04 20.55
CA PHE A 480 42.72 64.33 19.44
C PHE A 480 41.35 64.93 19.13
N LYS A 481 40.86 64.70 17.92
CA LYS A 481 39.44 64.81 17.56
C LYS A 481 39.07 63.66 16.62
N VAL A 482 37.79 63.34 16.54
CA VAL A 482 37.23 62.42 15.56
C VAL A 482 36.64 63.24 14.41
N ASP A 483 36.92 62.84 13.18
CA ASP A 483 36.38 63.45 11.97
C ASP A 483 35.81 62.39 11.02
N ASN A 484 35.05 62.82 10.01
CA ASN A 484 34.59 61.93 8.95
C ASN A 484 35.74 61.59 8.03
N TYR A 485 35.86 60.32 7.66
CA TYR A 485 36.71 59.96 6.54
C TYR A 485 36.06 60.46 5.23
N SER A 486 36.80 61.22 4.43
CA SER A 486 36.24 61.93 3.27
C SER A 486 35.53 61.05 2.22
N LEU A 487 35.85 59.75 2.16
CA LEU A 487 35.19 58.78 1.27
C LEU A 487 33.96 58.11 1.89
N GLU A 488 33.81 58.18 3.22
CA GLU A 488 32.80 57.48 4.02
C GLU A 488 32.22 58.44 5.06
N ASN A 489 31.42 59.40 4.59
CA ASN A 489 30.73 60.32 5.50
C ASN A 489 29.64 59.59 6.30
N TYR A 490 29.39 60.05 7.53
CA TYR A 490 28.32 59.56 8.41
C TYR A 490 28.57 58.16 9.01
N SER A 491 29.83 57.74 9.15
CA SER A 491 30.18 56.44 9.74
C SER A 491 29.87 56.33 11.23
N PHE A 492 29.71 57.44 11.95
CA PHE A 492 29.46 57.43 13.40
C PHE A 492 28.51 58.56 13.82
N ASN A 493 28.06 58.52 15.09
CA ASN A 493 27.22 59.58 15.64
C ASN A 493 28.05 60.83 15.99
N TRP A 494 28.01 61.84 15.12
CA TRP A 494 28.76 63.09 15.28
C TRP A 494 28.51 63.81 16.61
N GLY A 495 27.25 63.87 17.07
CA GLY A 495 26.86 64.63 18.26
C GLY A 495 27.22 63.97 19.58
N LEU A 496 27.44 62.65 19.57
CA LEU A 496 27.85 61.87 20.74
C LEU A 496 29.34 61.52 20.74
N SER A 497 30.04 61.75 19.62
CA SER A 497 31.47 61.51 19.46
C SER A 497 32.29 62.77 19.74
N ASN A 498 33.58 62.61 20.00
CA ASN A 498 34.46 63.72 20.32
C ASN A 498 34.99 64.42 19.06
N THR A 499 34.20 65.32 18.48
CA THR A 499 34.48 65.96 17.18
C THR A 499 35.17 67.32 17.32
N SER A 500 35.75 67.61 18.48
CA SER A 500 36.53 68.80 18.76
C SER A 500 37.80 68.42 19.51
N TYR A 501 38.88 69.19 19.36
CA TYR A 501 40.15 68.85 19.99
C TYR A 501 40.03 68.80 21.51
N GLU A 502 40.25 67.61 22.07
CA GLU A 502 40.34 67.34 23.50
C GLU A 502 41.68 66.66 23.81
N ASN A 503 42.17 66.85 25.03
CA ASN A 503 43.42 66.24 25.48
C ASN A 503 43.29 64.71 25.49
N ILE A 504 44.30 64.01 24.96
CA ILE A 504 44.24 62.55 24.92
C ILE A 504 44.33 62.00 26.35
N PRO A 505 43.42 61.10 26.77
CA PRO A 505 43.43 60.53 28.10
C PRO A 505 44.65 59.61 28.35
N PRO A 506 45.11 59.52 29.61
CA PRO A 506 46.21 58.63 29.99
C PRO A 506 45.75 57.16 29.95
N LEU A 507 46.72 56.23 29.90
CA LEU A 507 46.45 54.79 29.88
C LEU A 507 45.57 54.27 31.02
N SER A 508 45.54 54.97 32.16
CA SER A 508 44.75 54.61 33.36
C SER A 508 43.28 55.03 33.30
N ALA A 509 42.89 55.92 32.39
CA ALA A 509 41.56 56.51 32.36
C ALA A 509 41.07 56.76 30.92
N PRO A 510 40.78 55.70 30.13
CA PRO A 510 40.27 55.85 28.76
C PRO A 510 38.97 56.65 28.72
N SER A 511 38.77 57.41 27.64
CA SER A 511 37.52 58.14 27.37
C SER A 511 36.91 57.71 26.05
N LEU A 512 35.60 57.96 25.89
CA LEU A 512 34.89 57.70 24.64
C LEU A 512 35.40 58.65 23.54
N ALA A 513 35.82 58.09 22.42
CA ALA A 513 36.21 58.84 21.24
C ALA A 513 35.10 58.81 20.18
N VAL A 514 34.74 57.60 19.75
CA VAL A 514 33.74 57.37 18.69
C VAL A 514 32.53 56.67 19.27
N CYS A 515 31.34 57.19 18.99
CA CYS A 515 30.07 56.61 19.42
C CYS A 515 29.27 56.12 18.21
N LEU A 516 28.75 54.90 18.29
CA LEU A 516 27.95 54.25 17.24
C LEU A 516 28.66 54.23 15.87
N LEU A 517 29.92 53.79 15.83
CA LEU A 517 30.62 53.53 14.56
C LEU A 517 29.93 52.37 13.86
N ASN A 518 29.46 52.61 12.63
CA ASN A 518 28.73 51.67 11.79
C ASN A 518 29.66 50.56 11.28
N TYR A 519 29.10 49.41 10.91
CA TYR A 519 29.80 48.20 10.47
C TYR A 519 29.60 47.91 8.97
N THR A 520 28.73 48.66 8.29
CA THR A 520 28.49 48.46 6.86
C THR A 520 29.62 49.09 6.06
N ASN A 521 30.25 48.34 5.14
CA ASN A 521 31.36 48.79 4.25
C ASN A 521 31.16 50.12 3.50
N ALA A 522 29.93 50.65 3.45
CA ALA A 522 29.68 51.95 2.84
C ALA A 522 30.09 53.12 3.74
N THR A 523 30.14 52.91 5.06
CA THR A 523 30.36 53.93 6.08
C THR A 523 30.90 53.31 7.39
N ASP A 524 31.99 52.55 7.36
CA ASP A 524 32.54 51.84 8.53
C ASP A 524 33.85 52.46 9.05
N THR A 525 34.34 53.53 8.41
CA THR A 525 35.60 54.18 8.76
C THR A 525 35.41 55.55 9.42
N ALA A 526 36.12 55.79 10.52
CA ALA A 526 36.28 57.09 11.18
C ALA A 526 37.73 57.56 11.11
N GLU A 527 37.91 58.88 10.99
CA GLU A 527 39.22 59.52 11.02
C GLU A 527 39.53 60.03 12.43
N ILE A 528 40.74 59.76 12.93
CA ILE A 528 41.19 60.24 14.25
C ILE A 528 42.37 61.17 14.06
N ASP A 529 42.06 62.46 14.16
CA ASP A 529 43.02 63.52 14.05
C ASP A 529 43.81 63.70 15.33
N ILE A 530 45.12 63.94 15.18
CA ILE A 530 46.02 64.23 16.30
C ILE A 530 46.57 65.63 16.15
N LYS A 531 46.61 66.37 17.26
CA LYS A 531 47.28 67.67 17.35
C LYS A 531 48.33 67.64 18.44
N ILE A 532 49.52 68.11 18.10
CA ILE A 532 50.62 68.24 19.05
C ILE A 532 51.14 69.67 19.08
N THR A 533 51.56 70.10 20.27
CA THR A 533 52.25 71.37 20.48
C THR A 533 53.47 71.11 21.35
N LEU A 534 54.64 71.60 20.95
CA LEU A 534 55.88 71.37 21.70
C LEU A 534 55.84 72.15 23.04
N PRO A 535 55.92 71.47 24.22
CA PRO A 535 55.96 72.16 25.51
C PRO A 535 57.20 73.06 25.65
N VAL A 536 57.08 74.18 26.37
CA VAL A 536 58.13 75.21 26.52
C VAL A 536 59.44 74.66 27.07
N ASP A 537 59.36 73.71 28.00
CA ASP A 537 60.51 73.12 28.70
C ASP A 537 60.95 71.77 28.09
N GLU A 538 60.35 71.34 26.98
CA GLU A 538 60.66 70.06 26.36
C GLU A 538 62.00 70.13 25.59
N GLY A 539 62.93 69.24 25.94
CA GLY A 539 64.25 69.19 25.30
C GLY A 539 64.20 68.59 23.88
N SER A 540 65.19 68.94 23.05
CA SER A 540 65.35 68.37 21.70
C SER A 540 65.66 66.87 21.79
N ALA A 541 64.70 66.04 21.37
CA ALA A 541 64.84 64.59 21.25
C ALA A 541 63.70 64.02 20.39
N ILE A 542 63.89 62.81 19.88
CA ILE A 542 62.81 62.02 19.27
C ILE A 542 61.79 61.64 20.35
N ARG A 543 60.50 61.79 20.02
CA ARG A 543 59.37 61.45 20.89
C ARG A 543 58.49 60.40 20.22
N ASN A 544 57.93 59.52 21.03
CA ASN A 544 56.98 58.52 20.59
C ASN A 544 55.86 58.37 21.62
N SER A 545 54.68 58.01 21.14
CA SER A 545 53.54 57.66 21.97
C SER A 545 52.81 56.50 21.31
N THR A 546 52.24 55.61 22.11
CA THR A 546 51.34 54.56 21.64
C THR A 546 49.92 54.95 22.02
N ILE A 547 49.06 55.11 21.02
CA ILE A 547 47.62 55.25 21.20
C ILE A 547 46.97 53.87 21.12
N VAL A 548 46.02 53.61 22.02
CA VAL A 548 45.24 52.38 22.07
C VAL A 548 43.77 52.73 21.89
N PHE A 549 43.17 52.12 20.88
CA PHE A 549 41.72 52.12 20.67
C PHE A 549 41.13 50.83 21.24
N SER A 550 39.97 50.91 21.87
CA SER A 550 39.26 49.73 22.39
C SER A 550 37.77 49.83 22.07
N ALA A 551 37.29 48.87 21.29
CA ALA A 551 35.91 48.79 20.83
C ALA A 551 35.05 47.93 21.76
N THR A 552 33.79 48.30 21.90
CA THR A 552 32.74 47.53 22.58
C THR A 552 31.44 47.65 21.79
N LEU A 553 30.59 46.62 21.84
CA LEU A 553 29.24 46.63 21.28
C LEU A 553 28.45 47.88 21.73
N ALA A 554 27.74 48.50 20.80
CA ALA A 554 26.91 49.67 21.04
C ALA A 554 25.44 49.37 20.69
N GLU A 555 24.67 48.96 21.71
CA GLU A 555 23.23 48.71 21.65
C GLU A 555 22.47 49.49 22.72
#